data_AF-A0A1H2MVT3-F1
#
_entry.id   AF-A0A1H2MVT3-F1
#
_cell.length_a   1.000
_cell.length_b   1.000
_cell.length_c   1.000
_cell.angle_alpha   90.00
_cell.angle_beta   90.00
_cell.angle_gamma   90.00
#
_symmetry.space_group_name_H-M   'P 1'
#
loop_
_entity.id
_entity.type
_entity.pdbx_description
1 polymer ?
#
loop_
_entity_poly.entity_id
_entity_poly.type
_entity_poly.pdbx_seq_one_letter_code
_entity_poly.pdbx_strand_id
1 'polypeptide(L)'
;MKSYLVALIFLIVTPAIAASDNAKNQIDFLDTPYAVTHLSDFDIDCVWTKDDQGRLKSEAMGPDGPGVCWDKKSVDQVRKLDEEGKLTWHNPTGSDHTGGNESERRVEFGGYVATKNNLLGSVLLACYTGSLDSDGLLVSKEEQENRYMALLGLYEGEPSSIKKVTNAYSFARRNLSDRYPLDTRGQYRAAVCDQMVKKGKL
;
A
#
# COMPACT_ATOMS: atom_id res chain seq x y z
N MET A 1 -0.68 22.59 35.20
CA MET A 1 -0.18 21.44 34.42
C MET A 1 -1.28 21.05 33.45
N LYS A 2 -1.10 21.28 32.14
CA LYS A 2 -2.07 20.88 31.12
C LYS A 2 -1.85 19.40 30.82
N SER A 3 -2.76 18.55 31.27
CA SER A 3 -2.81 17.15 30.90
C SER A 3 -3.21 17.05 29.43
N TYR A 4 -2.30 16.62 28.56
CA TYR A 4 -2.65 16.22 27.21
C TYR A 4 -3.31 14.84 27.28
N LEU A 5 -4.63 14.80 27.07
CA LEU A 5 -5.35 13.57 26.77
C LEU A 5 -4.75 13.00 25.48
N VAL A 6 -3.92 11.97 25.61
CA VAL A 6 -3.47 11.16 24.47
C VAL A 6 -4.72 10.45 23.95
N ALA A 7 -5.21 10.84 22.78
CA ALA A 7 -6.25 10.10 22.09
C ALA A 7 -5.75 8.67 21.86
N LEU A 8 -6.36 7.71 22.56
CA LEU A 8 -6.13 6.29 22.32
C LEU A 8 -6.88 5.92 21.04
N ILE A 9 -6.13 5.65 19.98
CA ILE A 9 -6.65 5.01 18.78
C ILE A 9 -7.12 3.61 19.19
N PHE A 10 -8.43 3.40 19.23
CA PHE A 10 -9.03 2.10 19.52
C PHE A 10 -9.48 1.44 18.22
N LEU A 11 -8.86 0.32 17.89
CA LEU A 11 -9.31 -0.54 16.81
C LEU A 11 -10.50 -1.37 17.29
N ILE A 12 -11.61 -1.27 16.57
CA ILE A 12 -12.78 -2.12 16.78
C ILE A 12 -12.74 -3.21 15.71
N VAL A 13 -12.86 -4.48 16.13
CA VAL A 13 -13.00 -5.59 15.17
C VAL A 13 -14.37 -5.47 14.53
N THR A 14 -14.41 -5.25 13.22
CA THR A 14 -15.65 -5.10 12.45
C THR A 14 -15.96 -6.38 11.67
N PRO A 15 -17.22 -6.85 11.68
CA PRO A 15 -17.61 -7.93 10.80
C PRO A 15 -17.52 -7.46 9.33
N ALA A 16 -17.02 -8.31 8.43
CA ALA A 16 -16.79 -7.97 7.01
C ALA A 16 -18.02 -7.36 6.28
N ILE A 17 -19.24 -7.70 6.71
CA ILE A 17 -20.51 -7.15 6.21
C ILE A 17 -20.75 -5.66 6.56
N ALA A 18 -20.05 -5.13 7.54
CA ALA A 18 -20.10 -3.72 7.94
C ALA A 18 -18.89 -2.91 7.42
N ALA A 19 -18.03 -3.52 6.60
CA ALA A 19 -16.89 -2.85 6.01
C ALA A 19 -17.35 -1.74 5.05
N SER A 20 -16.63 -0.63 5.06
CA SER A 20 -16.74 0.45 4.08
C SER A 20 -16.56 -0.10 2.67
N ASP A 21 -17.17 0.56 1.68
CA ASP A 21 -17.08 0.14 0.27
C ASP A 21 -15.64 0.06 -0.21
N ASN A 22 -14.75 0.84 0.39
CA ASN A 22 -13.34 0.78 0.14
C ASN A 22 -12.68 -0.53 0.62
N ALA A 23 -12.96 -0.93 1.86
CA ALA A 23 -12.50 -2.22 2.37
C ALA A 23 -13.14 -3.39 1.61
N LYS A 24 -14.40 -3.27 1.16
CA LYS A 24 -15.02 -4.28 0.28
C LYS A 24 -14.28 -4.43 -1.04
N ASN A 25 -13.94 -3.32 -1.71
CA ASN A 25 -13.16 -3.35 -2.94
C ASN A 25 -11.81 -4.04 -2.73
N GLN A 26 -11.12 -3.83 -1.60
CA GLN A 26 -9.87 -4.52 -1.29
C GLN A 26 -10.10 -6.03 -1.12
N ILE A 27 -11.15 -6.41 -0.37
CA ILE A 27 -11.51 -7.80 -0.08
C ILE A 27 -11.84 -8.58 -1.37
N ASP A 28 -12.52 -7.96 -2.33
CA ASP A 28 -12.97 -8.62 -3.56
C ASP A 28 -11.81 -9.16 -4.42
N PHE A 29 -10.59 -8.65 -4.24
CA PHE A 29 -9.39 -9.08 -4.96
C PHE A 29 -8.48 -10.03 -4.15
N LEU A 30 -8.84 -10.37 -2.91
CA LEU A 30 -8.03 -11.25 -2.07
C LEU A 30 -8.32 -12.72 -2.38
N ASP A 31 -7.25 -13.48 -2.58
CA ASP A 31 -7.24 -14.94 -2.66
C ASP A 31 -6.80 -15.59 -1.33
N THR A 32 -6.55 -14.78 -0.29
CA THR A 32 -6.07 -15.21 1.02
C THR A 32 -7.05 -14.83 2.14
N PRO A 33 -7.00 -15.51 3.30
CA PRO A 33 -7.81 -15.14 4.45
C PRO A 33 -7.48 -13.73 4.94
N TYR A 34 -8.52 -12.98 5.32
CA TYR A 34 -8.41 -11.58 5.70
C TYR A 34 -9.15 -11.28 7.01
N ALA A 35 -8.72 -10.22 7.70
CA ALA A 35 -9.41 -9.65 8.85
C ALA A 35 -9.66 -8.15 8.61
N VAL A 36 -10.69 -7.60 9.23
CA VAL A 36 -11.04 -6.17 9.11
C VAL A 36 -11.06 -5.54 10.50
N THR A 37 -10.46 -4.35 10.61
CA THR A 37 -10.53 -3.52 11.81
C THR A 37 -10.92 -2.10 11.46
N HIS A 38 -11.74 -1.48 12.30
CA HIS A 38 -12.15 -0.10 12.14
C HIS A 38 -11.38 0.83 13.09
N LEU A 39 -10.78 1.89 12.55
CA LEU A 39 -10.21 3.01 13.31
C LEU A 39 -11.25 4.11 13.45
N SER A 40 -11.88 4.18 14.62
CA SER A 40 -12.94 5.16 14.89
C SER A 40 -12.48 6.62 14.82
N ASP A 41 -11.21 6.92 15.13
CA ASP A 41 -10.67 8.29 15.09
C ASP A 41 -10.55 8.85 13.68
N PHE A 42 -10.48 7.96 12.68
CA PHE A 42 -10.30 8.33 11.28
C PHE A 42 -11.47 7.90 10.39
N ASP A 43 -12.44 7.16 10.95
CA ASP A 43 -13.55 6.54 10.22
C ASP A 43 -13.05 5.71 9.02
N ILE A 44 -12.06 4.86 9.27
CA ILE A 44 -11.37 4.05 8.25
C ILE A 44 -11.39 2.57 8.66
N ASP A 45 -11.73 1.70 7.71
CA ASP A 45 -11.51 0.27 7.84
C ASP A 45 -10.17 -0.13 7.22
N CYS A 46 -9.38 -0.86 8.00
CA CYS A 46 -8.16 -1.49 7.55
C CYS A 46 -8.40 -2.98 7.32
N VAL A 47 -8.04 -3.45 6.14
CA VAL A 47 -8.01 -4.86 5.78
C VAL A 47 -6.62 -5.41 6.05
N TRP A 48 -6.55 -6.61 6.63
CA TRP A 48 -5.32 -7.27 7.04
C TRP A 48 -5.28 -8.69 6.51
N THR A 49 -4.11 -9.11 6.05
CA THR A 49 -3.83 -10.49 5.64
C THR A 49 -2.53 -10.96 6.28
N LYS A 50 -2.20 -12.24 6.08
CA LYS A 50 -0.91 -12.82 6.47
C LYS A 50 -0.12 -13.14 5.22
N ASP A 51 1.17 -12.82 5.23
CA ASP A 51 2.08 -13.29 4.19
C ASP A 51 2.40 -14.79 4.36
N ASP A 52 3.19 -15.34 3.43
CA ASP A 52 3.59 -16.75 3.43
C ASP A 52 4.38 -17.17 4.69
N GLN A 53 4.89 -16.20 5.46
CA GLN A 53 5.61 -16.41 6.72
C GLN A 53 4.70 -16.23 7.94
N GLY A 54 3.40 -15.98 7.72
CA GLY A 54 2.41 -15.75 8.77
C GLY A 54 2.43 -14.34 9.37
N ARG A 55 3.17 -13.40 8.77
CA ARG A 55 3.28 -12.03 9.27
C ARG A 55 2.09 -11.18 8.80
N LEU A 56 1.55 -10.38 9.71
CA LEU A 56 0.46 -9.44 9.42
C LEU A 56 0.92 -8.34 8.46
N LYS A 57 0.15 -8.12 7.39
CA LYS A 57 0.27 -6.94 6.50
C LYS A 57 -1.09 -6.27 6.33
N SER A 58 -1.10 -4.97 6.08
CA SER A 58 -2.32 -4.26 5.68
C SER A 58 -2.45 -4.23 4.16
N GLU A 59 -3.66 -4.50 3.68
CA GLU A 59 -4.05 -4.39 2.26
C GLU A 59 -4.61 -3.01 1.90
N ALA A 60 -4.55 -2.04 2.83
CA ALA A 60 -4.96 -0.67 2.54
C ALA A 60 -4.28 -0.15 1.27
N MET A 61 -4.99 0.61 0.43
CA MET A 61 -4.39 1.22 -0.77
C MET A 61 -3.87 2.62 -0.46
N GLY A 62 -2.84 3.09 -1.18
CA GLY A 62 -2.29 4.45 -1.06
C GLY A 62 -3.35 5.58 -1.13
N PRO A 63 -4.38 5.49 -2.00
CA PRO A 63 -5.45 6.47 -2.01
C PRO A 63 -6.43 6.43 -0.81
N ASP A 64 -6.41 5.36 -0.01
CA ASP A 64 -7.51 5.01 0.91
C ASP A 64 -7.39 5.53 2.34
N GLY A 65 -6.43 6.42 2.61
CA GLY A 65 -6.33 7.07 3.90
C GLY A 65 -4.96 7.69 4.18
N PRO A 66 -4.75 8.25 5.38
CA PRO A 66 -3.49 8.91 5.78
C PRO A 66 -2.30 7.94 5.96
N GLY A 67 -2.41 6.70 5.46
CA GLY A 67 -1.49 5.60 5.79
C GLY A 67 -1.65 5.05 7.20
N VAL A 68 -2.78 5.36 7.87
CA VAL A 68 -3.05 4.93 9.26
C VAL A 68 -3.11 3.41 9.43
N CYS A 69 -3.44 2.67 8.38
CA CYS A 69 -3.39 1.20 8.38
C CYS A 69 -1.97 0.64 8.29
N TRP A 70 -0.98 1.47 7.96
CA TRP A 70 0.44 1.11 8.02
C TRP A 70 1.16 1.76 9.20
N ASP A 71 0.48 2.61 9.97
CA ASP A 71 1.07 3.23 11.16
C ASP A 71 1.49 2.15 12.16
N LYS A 72 2.67 2.34 12.75
CA LYS A 72 3.25 1.37 13.69
C LYS A 72 2.31 1.03 14.84
N LYS A 73 1.54 2.00 15.37
CA LYS A 73 0.61 1.73 16.48
C LYS A 73 -0.55 0.87 16.03
N SER A 74 -1.09 1.13 14.84
CA SER A 74 -2.15 0.32 14.25
C SER A 74 -1.68 -1.12 14.03
N VAL A 75 -0.49 -1.29 13.45
CA VAL A 75 0.10 -2.62 13.22
C VAL A 75 0.37 -3.35 14.54
N ASP A 76 0.95 -2.67 15.53
CA ASP A 76 1.22 -3.28 16.85
C ASP A 76 -0.08 -3.68 17.58
N GLN A 77 -1.15 -2.88 17.44
CA GLN A 77 -2.45 -3.17 18.03
C GLN A 77 -3.15 -4.35 17.34
N VAL A 78 -3.11 -4.42 16.00
CA VAL A 78 -3.64 -5.58 15.26
C VAL A 78 -2.85 -6.85 15.56
N ARG A 79 -1.52 -6.75 15.65
CA ARG A 79 -0.68 -7.89 16.04
C ARG A 79 -1.04 -8.42 17.41
N LYS A 80 -1.26 -7.52 18.37
CA LYS A 80 -1.73 -7.92 19.71
C LYS A 80 -3.11 -8.60 19.64
N LEU A 81 -4.04 -8.09 18.83
CA LEU A 81 -5.35 -8.72 18.64
C LEU A 81 -5.25 -10.11 17.99
N ASP A 82 -4.31 -10.31 17.07
CA ASP A 82 -4.06 -11.61 16.44
C ASP A 82 -3.43 -12.61 17.43
N GLU A 83 -2.40 -12.18 18.17
CA GLU A 83 -1.76 -12.98 19.23
C GLU A 83 -2.76 -13.39 20.32
N GLU A 84 -3.73 -12.53 20.63
CA GLU A 84 -4.81 -12.80 21.59
C GLU A 84 -5.99 -13.59 20.99
N GLY A 85 -5.96 -13.94 19.70
CA GLY A 85 -7.03 -14.68 19.02
C GLY A 85 -8.35 -13.90 18.88
N LYS A 86 -8.28 -12.56 18.92
CA LYS A 86 -9.43 -11.65 18.88
C LYS A 86 -9.76 -11.14 17.48
N LEU A 87 -8.86 -11.31 16.51
CA LEU A 87 -9.17 -11.01 15.11
C LEU A 87 -10.14 -12.04 14.55
N THR A 88 -11.18 -11.56 13.89
CA THR A 88 -12.09 -12.40 13.12
C THR A 88 -11.52 -12.54 11.72
N TRP A 89 -11.01 -13.73 11.41
CA TRP A 89 -10.52 -14.07 10.08
C TRP A 89 -11.65 -14.59 9.20
N HIS A 90 -11.75 -14.05 8.00
CA HIS A 90 -12.72 -14.39 6.98
C HIS A 90 -12.00 -15.09 5.83
N ASN A 91 -12.67 -16.09 5.25
CA ASN A 91 -12.19 -16.70 4.02
C ASN A 91 -12.44 -15.76 2.84
N PRO A 92 -11.56 -15.74 1.84
CA PRO A 92 -11.80 -15.00 0.61
C PRO A 92 -13.14 -15.45 0.01
N THR A 93 -13.96 -14.49 -0.37
CA THR A 93 -15.18 -14.77 -1.12
C THR A 93 -14.75 -15.15 -2.51
N GLY A 94 -14.56 -16.45 -2.74
CA GLY A 94 -14.09 -17.00 -4.02
C GLY A 94 -14.90 -16.44 -5.17
N SER A 95 -14.36 -15.43 -5.84
CA SER A 95 -14.73 -15.12 -7.21
C SER A 95 -13.96 -16.10 -8.07
N ASP A 96 -14.69 -16.90 -8.84
CA ASP A 96 -14.17 -17.81 -9.85
C ASP A 96 -13.33 -17.00 -10.88
N HIS A 97 -12.08 -16.69 -10.54
CA HIS A 97 -11.08 -16.26 -11.50
C HIS A 97 -10.44 -17.53 -12.08
N THR A 98 -11.19 -18.20 -12.94
CA THR A 98 -10.62 -19.20 -13.83
C THR A 98 -9.63 -18.52 -14.77
N GLY A 99 -8.34 -18.79 -14.57
CA GLY A 99 -7.32 -18.64 -15.61
C GLY A 99 -6.07 -17.89 -15.19
N GLY A 100 -5.08 -18.61 -14.65
CA GLY A 100 -3.73 -18.09 -14.47
C GLY A 100 -2.71 -19.23 -14.49
N ASN A 101 -2.25 -19.59 -15.69
CA ASN A 101 -1.06 -20.42 -15.87
C ASN A 101 0.17 -19.73 -15.22
N GLU A 102 1.05 -20.53 -14.61
CA GLU A 102 2.44 -20.24 -14.19
C GLU A 102 2.83 -18.76 -13.94
N SER A 103 2.79 -18.37 -12.66
CA SER A 103 3.68 -17.39 -11.98
C SER A 103 4.20 -16.17 -12.78
N GLU A 104 3.31 -15.29 -13.23
CA GLU A 104 3.72 -13.94 -13.62
C GLU A 104 4.30 -13.21 -12.40
N ARG A 105 5.56 -12.74 -12.48
CA ARG A 105 6.13 -11.92 -11.40
C ARG A 105 5.30 -10.64 -11.26
N ARG A 106 4.78 -10.41 -10.06
CA ARG A 106 3.96 -9.25 -9.68
C ARG A 106 4.66 -8.46 -8.58
N VAL A 107 4.53 -7.14 -8.66
CA VAL A 107 5.02 -6.20 -7.65
C VAL A 107 3.85 -5.33 -7.23
N GLU A 108 3.52 -5.34 -5.95
CA GLU A 108 2.31 -4.71 -5.44
C GLU A 108 2.56 -3.96 -4.14
N PHE A 109 2.35 -2.65 -4.17
CA PHE A 109 2.45 -1.80 -2.98
C PHE A 109 1.41 -0.68 -3.05
N GLY A 110 0.68 -0.46 -1.94
CA GLY A 110 -0.33 0.60 -1.86
C GLY A 110 -1.47 0.43 -2.85
N GLY A 111 -1.88 -0.80 -3.17
CA GLY A 111 -2.97 -1.11 -4.09
C GLY A 111 -2.65 -0.95 -5.58
N TYR A 112 -1.42 -0.55 -5.92
CA TYR A 112 -0.97 -0.55 -7.29
C TYR A 112 -0.29 -1.86 -7.61
N VAL A 113 -0.74 -2.50 -8.69
CA VAL A 113 -0.15 -3.74 -9.20
C VAL A 113 0.67 -3.43 -10.45
N ALA A 114 1.95 -3.75 -10.39
CA ALA A 114 2.84 -3.81 -11.53
C ALA A 114 3.11 -5.27 -11.89
N THR A 115 3.00 -5.58 -13.17
CA THR A 115 3.46 -6.86 -13.73
C THR A 115 4.43 -6.57 -14.86
N LYS A 116 5.15 -7.58 -15.33
CA LYS A 116 6.03 -7.45 -16.48
C LYS A 116 5.30 -6.85 -17.69
N ASN A 117 4.04 -7.20 -17.89
CA ASN A 117 3.22 -6.71 -19.01
C ASN A 117 2.61 -5.30 -18.78
N ASN A 118 2.74 -4.73 -17.58
CA ASN A 118 2.19 -3.42 -17.22
C ASN A 118 3.29 -2.38 -16.90
N LEU A 119 4.03 -1.96 -17.92
CA LEU A 119 5.09 -0.95 -17.77
C LEU A 119 4.58 0.39 -17.23
N LEU A 120 3.37 0.81 -17.61
CA LEU A 120 2.77 2.05 -17.11
C LEU A 120 2.51 1.97 -15.60
N GLY A 121 2.01 0.83 -15.11
CA GLY A 121 1.86 0.55 -13.68
C GLY A 121 3.21 0.64 -12.95
N SER A 122 4.25 0.02 -13.50
CA SER A 122 5.61 0.08 -12.93
C SER A 122 6.20 1.49 -12.89
N VAL A 123 5.98 2.29 -13.93
CA VAL A 123 6.40 3.70 -13.99
C VAL A 123 5.67 4.53 -12.93
N LEU A 124 4.36 4.29 -12.76
CA LEU A 124 3.56 4.96 -11.74
C LEU A 124 4.01 4.59 -10.32
N LEU A 125 4.17 3.30 -10.04
CA LEU A 125 4.68 2.78 -8.75
C LEU A 125 6.08 3.29 -8.43
N ALA A 126 6.95 3.38 -9.42
CA ALA A 126 8.28 3.95 -9.25
C ALA A 126 8.23 5.44 -8.92
N CYS A 127 7.36 6.20 -9.58
CA CYS A 127 7.14 7.61 -9.26
C CYS A 127 6.59 7.77 -7.84
N TYR A 128 5.61 6.95 -7.44
CA TYR A 128 5.08 6.98 -6.07
C TYR A 128 6.16 6.65 -5.03
N THR A 129 6.90 5.57 -5.23
CA THR A 129 8.00 5.14 -4.34
C THR A 129 9.06 6.23 -4.22
N GLY A 130 9.43 6.88 -5.32
CA GLY A 130 10.39 7.99 -5.30
C GLY A 130 9.82 9.27 -4.67
N SER A 131 8.50 9.42 -4.60
CA SER A 131 7.86 10.59 -3.99
C SER A 131 7.76 10.52 -2.47
N LEU A 132 8.03 9.36 -1.87
CA LEU A 132 8.02 9.16 -0.41
C LEU A 132 9.11 9.99 0.27
N ASP A 133 8.86 10.38 1.52
CA ASP A 133 9.75 11.29 2.25
C ASP A 133 11.14 10.70 2.47
N SER A 134 12.15 11.58 2.40
CA SER A 134 13.55 11.16 2.47
C SER A 134 14.05 10.94 3.89
N ASP A 135 13.29 11.37 4.90
CA ASP A 135 13.59 11.12 6.31
C ASP A 135 13.19 9.69 6.75
N GLY A 136 12.38 9.01 5.96
CA GLY A 136 11.94 7.64 6.23
C GLY A 136 10.90 7.52 7.34
N LEU A 137 10.22 8.62 7.71
CA LEU A 137 9.20 8.61 8.78
C LEU A 137 7.97 7.76 8.43
N LEU A 138 7.56 7.74 7.17
CA LEU A 138 6.41 6.94 6.70
C LEU A 138 6.82 5.54 6.22
N VAL A 139 7.85 5.47 5.39
CA VAL A 139 8.37 4.23 4.82
C VAL A 139 9.87 4.28 4.96
N SER A 140 10.45 3.26 5.62
CA SER A 140 11.89 3.20 5.85
C SER A 140 12.65 3.27 4.52
N LYS A 141 13.87 3.80 4.54
CA LYS A 141 14.72 3.88 3.35
C LYS A 141 14.97 2.51 2.73
N GLU A 142 15.13 1.50 3.58
CA GLU A 142 15.29 0.10 3.18
C GLU A 142 14.06 -0.42 2.42
N GLU A 143 12.85 -0.15 2.94
CA GLU A 143 11.61 -0.56 2.27
C GLU A 143 11.41 0.21 0.95
N GLN A 144 11.76 1.50 0.88
CA GLN A 144 11.73 2.25 -0.39
C GLN A 144 12.69 1.66 -1.43
N GLU A 145 13.89 1.26 -1.02
CA GLU A 145 14.88 0.62 -1.88
C GLU A 145 14.40 -0.75 -2.35
N ASN A 146 13.87 -1.58 -1.44
CA ASN A 146 13.31 -2.90 -1.77
C ASN A 146 12.17 -2.79 -2.80
N ARG A 147 11.25 -1.83 -2.63
CA ARG A 147 10.16 -1.57 -3.58
C ARG A 147 10.68 -1.18 -4.95
N TYR A 148 11.67 -0.29 -4.98
CA TYR A 148 12.27 0.15 -6.23
C TYR A 148 13.00 -1.00 -6.94
N MET A 149 13.77 -1.80 -6.22
CA MET A 149 14.49 -2.95 -6.77
C MET A 149 13.55 -4.04 -7.26
N ALA A 150 12.43 -4.27 -6.57
CA ALA A 150 11.39 -5.20 -7.02
C ALA A 150 10.81 -4.78 -8.39
N LEU A 151 10.53 -3.49 -8.59
CA LEU A 151 10.06 -2.96 -9.88
C LEU A 151 11.09 -3.13 -10.99
N LEU A 152 12.37 -2.93 -10.70
CA LEU A 152 13.44 -3.19 -11.68
C LEU A 152 13.54 -4.68 -12.03
N GLY A 153 13.33 -5.56 -11.06
CA GLY A 153 13.36 -7.03 -11.24
C GLY A 153 12.28 -7.58 -12.16
N LEU A 154 11.20 -6.82 -12.43
CA LEU A 154 10.20 -7.18 -13.45
C LEU A 154 10.75 -7.10 -14.89
N TYR A 155 11.78 -6.28 -15.10
CA TYR A 155 12.31 -5.92 -16.42
C TYR A 155 13.77 -6.31 -16.60
N GLU A 156 14.22 -7.33 -15.87
CA GLU A 156 15.57 -7.88 -16.03
C GLU A 156 15.83 -8.23 -17.51
N GLY A 157 16.93 -7.72 -18.07
CA GLY A 157 17.26 -7.86 -19.49
C GLY A 157 16.56 -6.87 -20.44
N GLU A 158 15.72 -5.95 -19.94
CA GLU A 158 14.99 -4.96 -20.72
C GLU A 158 15.42 -3.52 -20.39
N PRO A 159 16.56 -3.04 -20.94
CA PRO A 159 17.17 -1.77 -20.53
C PRO A 159 16.29 -0.54 -20.80
N SER A 160 15.42 -0.59 -21.82
CA SER A 160 14.47 0.49 -22.12
C SER A 160 13.40 0.64 -21.03
N SER A 161 12.85 -0.49 -20.56
CA SER A 161 11.86 -0.55 -19.49
C SER A 161 12.47 -0.11 -18.15
N ILE A 162 13.65 -0.65 -17.81
CA ILE A 162 14.44 -0.25 -16.63
C ILE A 162 14.70 1.26 -16.62
N LYS A 163 15.05 1.85 -17.77
CA LYS A 163 15.32 3.29 -17.87
C LYS A 163 14.09 4.12 -17.56
N LYS A 164 12.91 3.73 -18.03
CA LYS A 164 11.64 4.45 -17.75
C LYS A 164 11.28 4.40 -16.27
N VAL A 165 11.36 3.22 -15.66
CA VAL A 165 11.13 3.02 -14.21
C VAL A 165 12.12 3.86 -13.39
N THR A 166 13.41 3.81 -13.72
CA THR A 166 14.47 4.60 -13.09
C THR A 166 14.23 6.11 -13.19
N ASN A 167 13.83 6.58 -14.37
CA ASN A 167 13.56 8.00 -14.61
C ASN A 167 12.39 8.50 -13.77
N ALA A 168 11.31 7.72 -13.69
CA ALA A 168 10.13 8.06 -12.89
C ALA A 168 10.45 8.15 -11.40
N TYR A 169 11.17 7.16 -10.87
CA TYR A 169 11.67 7.18 -9.49
C TYR A 169 12.54 8.40 -9.20
N SER A 170 13.52 8.66 -10.08
CA SER A 170 14.46 9.78 -9.93
C SER A 170 13.78 11.15 -10.05
N PHE A 171 12.79 11.27 -10.95
CA PHE A 171 11.99 12.48 -11.09
C PHE A 171 11.26 12.78 -9.78
N ALA A 172 10.53 11.80 -9.24
CA ALA A 172 9.74 11.99 -8.04
C ALA A 172 10.62 12.30 -6.83
N ARG A 173 11.75 11.60 -6.69
CA ARG A 173 12.70 11.81 -5.59
C ARG A 173 13.34 13.19 -5.60
N ARG A 174 13.56 13.78 -6.77
CA ARG A 174 14.13 15.13 -6.89
C ARG A 174 13.09 16.25 -6.78
N ASN A 175 11.86 15.99 -7.20
CA ASN A 175 10.87 17.04 -7.42
C ASN A 175 9.66 16.99 -6.50
N LEU A 176 9.39 15.86 -5.86
CA LEU A 176 8.19 15.63 -5.05
C LEU A 176 8.54 15.30 -3.59
N SER A 177 9.59 14.49 -3.35
CA SER A 177 10.11 14.18 -2.01
C SER A 177 10.33 15.47 -1.22
N ASP A 178 9.82 15.53 0.01
CA ASP A 178 10.04 16.60 1.00
C ASP A 178 9.57 18.01 0.60
N ARG A 179 9.06 18.22 -0.62
CA ARG A 179 8.65 19.55 -1.13
C ARG A 179 7.22 19.92 -0.80
N TYR A 180 6.38 18.92 -0.61
CA TYR A 180 4.99 19.12 -0.22
C TYR A 180 4.83 18.48 1.15
N PRO A 181 4.47 19.21 2.23
CA PRO A 181 4.02 18.53 3.44
C PRO A 181 2.92 17.57 3.01
N LEU A 182 3.00 16.31 3.46
CA LEU A 182 2.02 15.27 3.13
C LEU A 182 0.65 15.92 3.12
N ASP A 183 0.07 16.03 1.94
CA ASP A 183 -1.21 16.68 1.71
C ASP A 183 -2.27 15.73 2.25
N THR A 184 -2.29 15.56 3.56
CA THR A 184 -3.09 14.62 4.33
C THR A 184 -3.02 13.13 3.95
N ARG A 185 -2.57 12.73 2.74
CA ARG A 185 -2.66 11.36 2.20
C ARG A 185 -1.68 11.04 1.04
N GLY A 186 -0.76 11.93 0.66
CA GLY A 186 0.12 11.72 -0.51
C GLY A 186 -0.60 11.75 -1.87
N GLN A 187 -1.87 12.17 -1.88
CA GLN A 187 -2.76 12.17 -3.04
C GLN A 187 -2.29 13.14 -4.13
N TYR A 188 -1.73 14.28 -3.75
CA TYR A 188 -1.17 15.27 -4.66
C TYR A 188 0.08 14.72 -5.35
N ARG A 189 0.97 14.04 -4.60
CA ARG A 189 2.16 13.42 -5.17
C ARG A 189 1.78 12.31 -6.16
N ALA A 190 0.82 11.45 -5.79
CA ALA A 190 0.25 10.45 -6.68
C ALA A 190 -0.43 11.07 -7.91
N ALA A 191 -1.20 12.15 -7.75
CA ALA A 191 -1.86 12.85 -8.85
C ALA A 191 -0.85 13.51 -9.82
N VAL A 192 0.27 14.04 -9.32
CA VAL A 192 1.36 14.55 -10.16
C VAL A 192 1.99 13.41 -10.95
N CYS A 193 2.27 12.26 -10.31
CA CYS A 193 2.76 11.07 -10.99
C CYS A 193 1.79 10.60 -12.09
N ASP A 194 0.50 10.46 -11.78
CA ASP A 194 -0.56 10.11 -12.73
C ASP A 194 -0.61 11.06 -13.93
N GLN A 195 -0.59 12.37 -13.67
CA GLN A 195 -0.62 13.35 -14.75
C GLN A 195 0.63 13.29 -15.62
N MET A 196 1.79 13.05 -15.02
CA MET A 196 3.05 12.97 -15.76
C MET A 196 3.12 11.70 -16.62
N VAL A 197 2.63 10.56 -16.13
CA VAL A 197 2.46 9.33 -16.90
C VAL A 197 1.44 9.52 -18.03
N LYS A 198 0.25 10.05 -17.74
CA LYS A 198 -0.80 10.33 -18.75
C LYS A 198 -0.33 11.27 -19.85
N LYS A 199 0.55 12.22 -19.53
CA LYS A 199 1.15 13.17 -20.49
C LYS A 199 2.37 12.61 -21.23
N GLY A 200 2.77 11.36 -20.96
CA GLY A 200 3.95 10.73 -21.56
C GLY A 200 5.28 11.42 -21.21
N LYS A 201 5.34 12.08 -20.04
CA LYS A 201 6.52 12.82 -19.59
C LYS A 201 7.44 12.01 -18.67
N LEU A 202 7.07 10.77 -18.36
CA LEU A 202 7.85 9.78 -17.61
C LEU A 202 8.06 8.51 -18.43
#